data_AF-A0A920RWZ6-F1
#
_entry.id   AF-A0A920RWZ6-F1
#
_cell.length_a   1.000
_cell.length_b   1.000
_cell.length_c   1.000
_cell.angle_alpha   90.00
_cell.angle_beta   90.00
_cell.angle_gamma   90.00
#
_symmetry.space_group_name_H-M   'P 1'
#
loop_
_entity.id
_entity.type
_entity.pdbx_description
1 polymer ?
#
loop_
_entity_poly.entity_id
_entity_poly.type
_entity_poly.pdbx_seq_one_letter_code
_entity_poly.pdbx_strand_id
1 'polypeptide(L)'
;MSPAMGGQIASLYVKEGDLVQKDQVLIELWNKESKARLKETKARVQVSERSAQQVCILSDRAQREAKRKTELLQRGLASEEERDSS
;
A
#
# COMPACT_ATOMS: atom_id res chain seq x y z
N MET A 1 37.64 -5.08 -4.44
CA MET A 1 36.27 -4.99 -3.88
C MET A 1 35.31 -5.13 -5.04
N SER A 2 34.31 -6.01 -4.93
CA SER A 2 33.30 -6.19 -5.97
C SER A 2 31.92 -5.94 -5.36
N PRO A 3 30.99 -5.26 -6.06
CA PRO A 3 29.63 -5.10 -5.57
C PRO A 3 28.97 -6.46 -5.30
N ALA A 4 28.14 -6.54 -4.26
CA ALA A 4 27.41 -7.76 -3.90
C ALA A 4 26.33 -8.15 -4.94
N MET A 5 25.98 -7.22 -5.83
CA MET A 5 25.00 -7.41 -6.90
C MET A 5 25.59 -6.90 -8.21
N GLY A 6 25.39 -7.66 -9.30
CA GLY A 6 25.70 -7.17 -10.64
C GLY A 6 24.74 -6.07 -11.09
N GLY A 7 25.17 -5.22 -12.01
CA GLY A 7 24.36 -4.14 -12.56
C GLY A 7 25.15 -3.21 -13.46
N GLN A 8 24.46 -2.28 -14.11
CA GLN A 8 25.08 -1.22 -14.90
C GLN A 8 25.61 -0.12 -13.96
N ILE A 9 26.84 0.34 -14.17
CA ILE A 9 27.39 1.49 -13.44
C ILE A 9 26.66 2.75 -13.90
N ALA A 10 26.06 3.48 -12.97
CA ALA A 10 25.50 4.81 -13.23
C ALA A 10 26.55 5.90 -13.01
N SER A 11 27.35 5.77 -11.95
CA SER A 11 28.38 6.74 -11.57
C SER A 11 29.58 6.05 -10.93
N LEU A 12 30.77 6.58 -11.19
CA LEU A 12 32.02 6.25 -10.50
C LEU A 12 32.55 7.54 -9.85
N TYR A 13 32.68 7.55 -8.53
CA TYR A 13 32.99 8.76 -7.75
C TYR A 13 34.48 8.92 -7.40
N VAL A 14 35.31 7.95 -7.78
CA VAL A 14 36.73 7.92 -7.47
C VAL A 14 37.55 7.55 -8.70
N LYS A 15 38.82 7.95 -8.71
CA LYS A 15 39.81 7.59 -9.72
C LYS A 15 40.80 6.58 -9.17
N GLU A 16 41.56 5.99 -10.08
CA GLU A 16 42.67 5.13 -9.70
C GLU A 16 43.71 5.91 -8.87
N GLY A 17 44.12 5.33 -7.75
CA GLY A 17 45.07 5.93 -6.81
C GLY A 17 44.46 6.82 -5.73
N ASP A 18 43.15 7.08 -5.75
CA ASP A 18 42.49 7.89 -4.71
C ASP A 18 42.52 7.20 -3.35
N LEU A 19 42.90 7.94 -2.31
CA LEU A 19 42.73 7.52 -0.91
C LEU A 19 41.26 7.69 -0.53
N VAL A 20 40.66 6.62 -0.02
CA VAL A 20 39.24 6.58 0.35
C VAL A 20 39.08 6.31 1.84
N GLN A 21 37.98 6.80 2.40
CA GLN A 21 37.62 6.57 3.79
C GLN A 21 36.64 5.40 3.91
N LYS A 22 36.54 4.85 5.12
CA LYS A 22 35.53 3.84 5.44
C LYS A 22 34.13 4.40 5.16
N ASP A 23 33.26 3.57 4.59
CA ASP A 23 31.87 3.89 4.26
C ASP A 23 31.68 4.97 3.17
N GLN A 24 32.77 5.38 2.50
CA GLN A 24 32.71 6.26 1.33
C GLN A 24 32.06 5.53 0.15
N VAL A 25 31.08 6.17 -0.48
CA VAL A 25 30.47 5.66 -1.71
C VAL A 25 31.47 5.80 -2.86
N LEU A 26 31.81 4.67 -3.48
CA LEU A 26 32.76 4.62 -4.59
C LEU A 26 32.05 4.53 -5.95
N ILE A 27 30.98 3.74 -6.01
CA ILE A 27 30.23 3.43 -7.23
C ILE A 27 28.74 3.49 -6.92
N GLU A 28 27.96 4.10 -7.81
CA GLU A 28 26.51 3.94 -7.84
C GLU A 28 26.13 3.04 -9.03
N LEU A 29 25.35 2.01 -8.76
CA LEU A 29 24.72 1.20 -9.80
C LEU A 29 23.38 1.82 -10.21
N TRP A 30 23.04 1.68 -11.49
CA TRP A 30 21.78 2.16 -12.05
C TRP A 30 20.58 1.60 -11.29
N ASN A 31 19.81 2.51 -10.68
CA ASN A 31 18.74 2.17 -9.73
C ASN A 31 17.41 2.90 -10.02
N LYS A 32 17.27 3.52 -11.21
CA LYS A 32 16.11 4.35 -11.56
C LYS A 32 14.80 3.56 -11.54
N GLU A 33 14.78 2.38 -12.18
CA GLU A 33 13.57 1.54 -12.25
C GLU A 33 13.27 0.90 -10.89
N SER A 34 14.29 0.60 -10.10
CA SER A 34 14.13 0.11 -8.74
C SER A 34 13.50 1.17 -7.83
N LYS A 35 13.96 2.43 -7.93
CA LYS A 35 13.34 3.58 -7.24
C LYS A 35 11.90 3.81 -7.71
N ALA A 36 11.63 3.68 -9.01
CA ALA A 36 10.29 3.82 -9.57
C ALA A 36 9.34 2.72 -9.05
N ARG A 37 9.76 1.44 -9.10
CA ARG A 37 8.99 0.32 -8.54
C ARG A 37 8.72 0.52 -7.06
N LEU A 38 9.71 0.94 -6.29
CA LEU A 38 9.53 1.21 -4.86
C LEU A 38 8.45 2.28 -4.61
N LYS A 39 8.43 3.35 -5.43
CA LYS A 39 7.39 4.39 -5.35
C LYS A 39 6.02 3.83 -5.68
N GLU A 40 5.90 3.04 -6.75
CA GLU A 40 4.65 2.40 -7.15
C GLU A 40 4.13 1.45 -6.06
N THR A 41 4.98 0.58 -5.53
CA THR A 41 4.61 -0.37 -4.47
C THR A 41 4.14 0.36 -3.21
N LYS A 42 4.81 1.44 -2.82
CA LYS A 42 4.37 2.26 -1.67
C LYS A 42 2.98 2.88 -1.89
N ALA A 43 2.70 3.38 -3.09
CA ALA A 43 1.37 3.90 -3.43
C ALA A 43 0.32 2.79 -3.40
N ARG A 44 0.64 1.60 -3.90
CA ARG A 44 -0.25 0.43 -3.88
C ARG A 44 -0.61 -0.01 -2.46
N VAL A 45 0.37 0.00 -1.54
CA VAL A 45 0.13 -0.27 -0.11
C VAL A 45 -0.88 0.72 0.47
N GLN A 46 -0.69 2.03 0.23
CA GLN A 46 -1.62 3.04 0.72
C GLN A 46 -3.04 2.84 0.15
N VAL A 47 -3.17 2.56 -1.15
CA VAL A 47 -4.47 2.26 -1.76
C VAL A 47 -5.11 1.03 -1.10
N SER A 48 -4.34 -0.03 -0.86
CA SER A 48 -4.83 -1.24 -0.21
C SER A 48 -5.35 -0.96 1.21
N GLU A 49 -4.62 -0.16 1.99
CA GLU A 49 -5.04 0.25 3.34
C GLU A 49 -6.34 1.06 3.31
N ARG A 50 -6.47 2.00 2.36
CA ARG A 50 -7.70 2.79 2.20
C ARG A 50 -8.89 1.94 1.77
N SER A 51 -8.68 1.00 0.84
CA SER A 51 -9.71 0.05 0.43
C SER A 51 -10.19 -0.82 1.59
N ALA A 52 -9.26 -1.31 2.41
CA ALA A 52 -9.61 -2.06 3.62
C ALA A 52 -10.46 -1.21 4.59
N GLN A 53 -10.04 0.03 4.86
CA GLN A 53 -10.81 0.97 5.70
C GLN A 53 -12.22 1.22 5.14
N GLN A 54 -12.34 1.41 3.83
CA GLN A 54 -13.64 1.62 3.17
C GLN A 54 -14.56 0.42 3.33
N VAL A 55 -14.05 -0.81 3.14
CA VAL A 55 -14.83 -2.03 3.30
C VAL A 55 -15.32 -2.18 4.74
N CYS A 56 -14.48 -1.90 5.75
CA CYS A 56 -14.89 -1.91 7.15
C CYS A 56 -16.05 -0.93 7.41
N ILE A 57 -15.95 0.31 6.92
CA ILE A 57 -17.01 1.32 7.09
C ILE A 57 -18.33 0.88 6.43
N LEU A 58 -18.26 0.31 5.23
CA LEU A 58 -19.44 -0.19 4.52
C LEU A 58 -20.06 -1.38 5.25
N SER A 59 -19.25 -2.31 5.76
CA SER A 59 -19.72 -3.46 6.53
C SER A 59 -20.41 -3.04 7.83
N ASP A 60 -19.80 -2.11 8.58
CA ASP A 60 -20.37 -1.56 9.81
C ASP A 60 -21.71 -0.86 9.55
N ARG A 61 -21.81 -0.14 8.43
CA ARG A 61 -23.06 0.52 8.02
C ARG A 61 -24.14 -0.51 7.69
N ALA A 62 -23.81 -1.52 6.88
CA ALA A 62 -24.74 -2.58 6.50
C ALA A 62 -25.25 -3.33 7.74
N GLN A 63 -24.38 -3.62 8.71
CA GLN A 63 -24.77 -4.28 9.95
C GLN A 63 -25.75 -3.43 10.78
N ARG A 64 -25.51 -2.11 10.90
CA ARG A 64 -26.43 -1.20 11.59
C ARG A 64 -27.78 -1.09 10.88
N GLU A 65 -27.77 -1.00 9.55
CA GLU A 65 -29.00 -0.93 8.75
C GLU A 65 -29.82 -2.22 8.86
N ALA A 66 -29.18 -3.39 8.83
CA ALA A 66 -29.83 -4.69 9.05
C ALA A 66 -30.47 -4.79 10.44
N LYS A 67 -29.75 -4.35 11.48
CA LYS A 67 -30.30 -4.30 12.85
C LYS A 67 -31.51 -3.37 12.94
N ARG A 68 -31.41 -2.17 12.37
CA ARG A 68 -32.50 -1.18 12.36
C ARG A 68 -33.75 -1.71 11.65
N LYS A 69 -33.60 -2.33 10.47
CA LYS A 69 -34.72 -2.95 9.74
C LYS A 69 -35.41 -4.03 10.60
N THR A 70 -34.62 -4.87 11.27
CA THR A 70 -35.13 -5.92 12.16
C THR A 70 -35.94 -5.34 13.33
N GLU A 71 -35.43 -4.30 13.99
CA GLU A 71 -36.12 -3.63 15.10
C GLU A 71 -37.42 -2.94 14.65
N LEU A 72 -37.43 -2.30 13.48
CA LEU A 72 -38.63 -1.66 12.93
C LEU A 72 -39.73 -2.67 12.64
N LEU A 73 -39.39 -3.83 12.07
CA LEU A 73 -40.37 -4.89 11.83
C LEU A 73 -40.94 -5.44 13.14
N GLN A 74 -40.08 -5.71 14.14
CA GLN A 74 -40.54 -6.18 15.47
C GLN A 74 -41.54 -5.21 16.12
N ARG A 75 -41.42 -3.92 15.81
CA ARG A 75 -42.32 -2.87 16.29
C ARG A 75 -43.56 -2.66 15.41
N GLY A 76 -43.71 -3.42 14.32
CA GLY A 76 -44.78 -3.24 13.34
C GLY A 76 -44.69 -1.93 12.53
N LEU A 77 -43.52 -1.31 12.51
CA LEU A 77 -43.26 -0.02 11.87
C LEU A 77 -42.64 -0.15 10.46
N ALA A 78 -42.47 -1.37 9.96
CA ALA A 78 -41.90 -1.69 8.65
C ALA A 78 -42.59 -2.94 8.07
N SER A 79 -42.70 -3.02 6.73
CA SER A 79 -43.30 -4.16 6.02
C SER A 79 -42.32 -5.33 5.90
N GLU A 80 -42.80 -6.58 5.83
CA GLU A 80 -41.95 -7.76 5.58
C GLU A 80 -41.18 -7.67 4.25
N GLU A 81 -41.74 -6.95 3.27
CA GLU A 81 -41.14 -6.68 1.94
C GLU A 81 -39.81 -5.89 2.03
N GLU A 82 -39.60 -5.10 3.09
CA GLU A 82 -38.37 -4.31 3.27
C GLU A 82 -37.17 -5.16 3.78
N ARG A 83 -37.41 -6.42 4.19
CA ARG A 83 -36.36 -7.35 4.64
C ARG A 83 -35.54 -7.93 3.49
N ASP A 84 -36.17 -8.27 2.37
CA ASP A 84 -35.56 -9.01 1.26
C ASP A 84 -34.62 -8.16 0.37
N SER A 85 -34.55 -6.85 0.59
CA SER A 85 -33.61 -5.94 -0.08
C SER A 85 -32.21 -5.91 0.55
N SER A 86 -31.83 -6.94 1.30
CA SER A 86 -30.56 -7.00 2.06
C SER A 86 -29.55 -7.95 1.43
#